data_AF-K6D4V4-F1
#
_entry.id   AF-K6D4V4-F1
#
_cell.length_a   1.000
_cell.length_b   1.000
_cell.length_c   1.000
_cell.angle_alpha   90.00
_cell.angle_beta   90.00
_cell.angle_gamma   90.00
#
_symmetry.space_group_name_H-M   'P 1'
#
loop_
_entity.id
_entity.type
_entity.pdbx_description
1 polymer ?
#
loop_
_entity_poly.entity_id
_entity_poly.type
_entity_poly.pdbx_seq_one_letter_code
_entity_poly.pdbx_strand_id
1 'polypeptide(L)' 'MLTKLVVQSLLFFLKIIKGDDIMVTVYVTLIIKGYKTYAQVPMNLQPAVEVELGQLGLGTDGKPLDVTA' A
#
# COMPACT_ATOMS: atom_id res chain seq x y z
N MET A 1 24.16 -7.68 3.42
CA MET A 1 23.17 -6.68 3.87
C MET A 1 22.78 -5.73 2.75
N LEU A 2 23.73 -5.10 2.05
CA LEU A 2 23.46 -4.18 0.93
C LEU A 2 22.71 -4.83 -0.25
N THR A 3 23.05 -6.07 -0.61
CA THR A 3 22.40 -6.82 -1.70
C THR A 3 20.94 -7.13 -1.44
N LYS A 4 20.55 -7.38 -0.18
CA LYS A 4 19.14 -7.58 0.20
C LYS A 4 18.33 -6.29 0.07
N LEU A 5 18.93 -5.14 0.42
CA LEU A 5 18.29 -3.84 0.30
C LEU A 5 18.05 -3.45 -1.17
N VAL A 6 19.06 -3.67 -2.03
CA VAL A 6 18.97 -3.39 -3.47
C VAL A 6 17.98 -4.34 -4.16
N VAL A 7 17.99 -5.63 -3.82
CA VAL A 7 17.01 -6.60 -4.35
C VAL A 7 15.60 -6.28 -3.86
N GLN A 8 15.43 -5.84 -2.61
CA GLN A 8 14.13 -5.45 -2.07
C GLN A 8 13.59 -4.18 -2.75
N SER A 9 14.43 -3.15 -2.93
CA SER A 9 14.06 -1.96 -3.70
C SER A 9 13.75 -2.30 -5.17
N LEU A 10 14.54 -3.18 -5.80
CA LEU A 10 14.31 -3.61 -7.18
C LEU A 10 13.01 -4.41 -7.33
N LEU A 11 12.71 -5.30 -6.38
CA LEU A 11 11.43 -6.03 -6.33
C LEU A 11 10.25 -5.07 -6.08
N PHE A 12 10.45 -4.01 -5.29
CA PHE A 12 9.46 -2.95 -5.08
C PHE A 12 9.16 -2.24 -6.41
N PHE A 13 10.20 -1.83 -7.16
CA PHE A 13 10.05 -1.21 -8.48
C PHE A 13 9.47 -2.17 -9.55
N LEU A 14 9.77 -3.47 -9.49
CA LEU A 14 9.24 -4.47 -10.42
C LEU A 14 7.75 -4.80 -10.20
N LYS A 15 7.23 -4.63 -8.97
CA LYS A 15 5.80 -4.78 -8.69
C LYS A 15 5.00 -3.67 -9.39
N ILE A 16 5.43 -2.41 -9.24
CA ILE A 16 4.81 -1.19 -9.80
C ILE A 16 4.51 -1.26 -11.33
N ILE A 17 5.18 -2.13 -12.10
CA ILE A 17 5.03 -2.22 -13.57
C ILE A 17 3.77 -2.99 -14.03
N LYS A 18 3.05 -3.70 -13.15
CA LYS A 18 1.73 -4.26 -13.48
C LYS A 18 0.65 -3.19 -13.28
N GLY A 19 -0.16 -2.88 -14.30
CA GLY A 19 -1.12 -1.75 -14.28
C GLY A 19 -2.13 -1.71 -13.12
N ASP A 20 -2.38 -2.82 -12.44
CA ASP A 20 -3.17 -2.86 -11.20
C ASP A 20 -2.44 -2.17 -10.02
N ASP A 21 -1.10 -2.23 -9.98
CA ASP A 21 -0.30 -1.64 -8.89
C ASP A 21 -0.35 -0.11 -8.91
N ILE A 22 -0.47 0.51 -10.09
CA ILE A 22 -0.67 1.97 -10.18
C ILE A 22 -1.98 2.37 -9.49
N MET A 23 -3.06 1.62 -9.71
CA MET A 23 -4.35 1.91 -9.11
C MET A 23 -4.34 1.66 -7.60
N VAL A 24 -3.64 0.62 -7.14
CA VAL A 24 -3.41 0.38 -5.71
C VAL A 24 -2.70 1.57 -5.07
N THR A 25 -1.58 2.03 -5.62
CA THR A 25 -0.84 3.19 -5.11
C THR A 25 -1.70 4.46 -5.07
N VAL A 26 -2.53 4.69 -6.10
CA VAL A 26 -3.46 5.84 -6.13
C VAL A 26 -4.46 5.74 -4.99
N TYR A 27 -5.12 4.60 -4.80
CA TYR A 27 -6.09 4.44 -3.72
C TYR A 27 -5.46 4.54 -2.33
N VAL A 28 -4.29 3.95 -2.11
CA VAL A 28 -3.50 4.10 -0.89
C VAL A 28 -3.26 5.59 -0.59
N THR A 29 -2.80 6.34 -1.59
CA THR A 29 -2.55 7.79 -1.47
C THR A 29 -3.83 8.57 -1.14
N LEU A 30 -4.94 8.25 -1.81
CA LEU A 30 -6.22 8.91 -1.58
C LEU A 30 -6.78 8.61 -0.18
N ILE A 31 -6.56 7.41 0.36
CA ILE A 31 -6.94 7.02 1.72
C ILE A 31 -6.10 7.78 2.74
N ILE A 32 -4.77 7.81 2.59
CA ILE A 32 -3.86 8.55 3.48
C ILE A 32 -4.22 10.05 3.51
N LYS A 33 -4.63 10.61 2.38
CA LYS A 33 -5.05 12.02 2.27
C LYS A 33 -6.49 12.28 2.73
N GLY A 34 -7.28 11.24 3.02
CA GLY A 34 -8.68 11.35 3.42
C GLY A 34 -9.65 11.70 2.28
N TYR A 35 -9.21 11.62 1.02
CA TYR A 35 -10.08 11.83 -0.15
C TYR A 35 -10.97 10.62 -0.48
N LYS A 36 -10.56 9.43 -0.03
CA LYS A 36 -11.31 8.17 -0.19
C LYS A 36 -11.26 7.35 1.09
N THR A 37 -12.27 6.49 1.28
CA THR A 37 -12.25 5.43 2.30
C THR A 37 -11.99 4.08 1.65
N TYR A 38 -11.50 3.11 2.43
CA TYR A 38 -11.24 1.75 1.94
C TYR A 38 -12.47 1.09 1.29
N ALA A 39 -13.68 1.38 1.82
CA ALA A 39 -14.94 0.90 1.25
C ALA A 39 -15.21 1.42 -0.19
N GLN A 40 -14.56 2.50 -0.61
CA GLN A 40 -14.67 3.07 -1.96
C GLN A 40 -13.63 2.51 -2.94
N VAL A 41 -12.76 1.61 -2.49
CA VAL A 41 -11.81 0.88 -3.34
C VAL A 41 -12.55 -0.26 -4.05
N PRO A 42 -12.35 -0.46 -5.36
CA PRO A 42 -12.89 -1.61 -6.08
C PRO A 42 -12.53 -2.93 -5.39
N MET A 43 -13.50 -3.85 -5.29
CA MET A 43 -13.33 -5.11 -4.52
C MET A 43 -12.13 -5.94 -4.97
N ASN A 44 -11.78 -5.92 -6.25
CA ASN A 44 -10.61 -6.64 -6.78
C ASN A 44 -9.26 -6.02 -6.35
N LEU A 45 -9.24 -4.75 -5.94
CA LEU A 45 -8.03 -4.02 -5.50
C LEU A 45 -7.92 -3.92 -3.97
N GLN A 46 -9.01 -4.10 -3.23
CA GLN A 46 -9.05 -4.03 -1.77
C GLN A 46 -7.94 -4.86 -1.10
N PRO A 47 -7.76 -6.17 -1.41
CA PRO A 47 -6.71 -6.97 -0.78
C PRO A 47 -5.30 -6.40 -0.99
N ALA A 48 -5.02 -5.86 -2.17
CA ALA A 48 -3.72 -5.28 -2.48
C ALA A 48 -3.50 -3.94 -1.75
N VAL A 49 -4.55 -3.10 -1.67
CA VAL A 49 -4.52 -1.83 -0.92
C VAL A 49 -4.31 -2.07 0.57
N GLU A 50 -4.96 -3.06 1.17
CA GLU A 50 -4.78 -3.40 2.58
C GLU A 50 -3.36 -3.91 2.88
N VAL A 51 -2.81 -4.75 2.00
CA VAL A 51 -1.42 -5.22 2.13
C VAL A 51 -0.45 -4.03 2.04
N GLU A 52 -0.66 -3.10 1.11
CA GLU A 52 0.24 -1.96 0.94
C GLU A 52 0.15 -0.96 2.11
N LEU A 53 -1.07 -0.66 2.60
CA LEU A 53 -1.24 0.12 3.83
C LEU A 53 -0.56 -0.55 5.02
N GLY A 54 -0.72 -1.87 5.16
CA GLY A 54 -0.05 -2.64 6.22
C GLY A 54 1.48 -2.60 6.13
N GLN A 55 2.04 -2.64 4.92
CA GLN A 55 3.49 -2.47 4.70
C GLN A 55 4.01 -1.09 5.09
N LEU A 56 3.14 -0.07 5.03
CA LEU A 56 3.41 1.28 5.51
C LEU A 56 3.17 1.45 7.02
N GLY A 57 2.74 0.40 7.73
CA GLY A 57 2.38 0.45 9.14
C GLY A 57 1.05 1.18 9.40
N LEU A 58 0.18 1.23 8.39
CA LEU A 58 -1.10 1.92 8.43
C LEU A 58 -2.27 0.92 8.45
N GLY A 59 -3.36 1.32 9.10
CA GLY A 59 -4.66 0.68 8.99
C GLY A 59 -5.38 1.05 7.70
N THR A 60 -6.53 0.40 7.46
CA THR A 60 -7.40 0.67 6.29
C THR A 60 -8.03 2.06 6.32
N ASP A 61 -7.97 2.76 7.45
CA ASP A 61 -8.35 4.16 7.59
C ASP A 61 -7.22 5.14 7.25
N GLY A 62 -6.05 4.64 6.83
CA GLY A 62 -4.88 5.44 6.47
C GLY A 62 -4.10 5.99 7.66
N LYS A 63 -4.41 5.56 8.89
CA LYS A 63 -3.73 6.01 10.12
C LYS A 63 -2.72 4.97 10.60
N PRO A 64 -1.70 5.36 11.39
CA PRO A 64 -0.79 4.41 12.02
C PRO A 64 -1.57 3.34 12.78
N LEU A 65 -1.16 2.08 12.62
CA LEU A 65 -1.60 1.02 13.51
C LEU A 65 -1.09 1.38 14.90
N ASP A 66 -1.99 1.48 15.88
CA ASP A 66 -1.61 1.68 17.27
C ASP A 66 -0.77 0.48 17.72
N VAL A 67 0.56 0.65 17.67
CA VAL A 67 1.54 -0.22 18.32
C VAL A 67 1.57 0.12 19.81
N THR A 68 0.43 -0.05 20.48
CA THR A 68 0.41 -0.06 21.93
C THR A 68 1.00 -1.40 22.36
N ALA A 69 2.28 -1.34 22.76
CA ALA A 69 3.02 -2.43 23.39
C ALA A 69 2.44 -2.80 24.76
#